data_AF-A0A934ATX3-F1
#
_entry.id   AF-A0A934ATX3-F1
#
_cell.length_a   1.000
_cell.length_b   1.000
_cell.length_c   1.000
_cell.angle_alpha   90.00
_cell.angle_beta   90.00
_cell.angle_gamma   90.00
#
_symmetry.space_group_name_H-M   'P 1'
#
loop_
_entity.id
_entity.type
_entity.pdbx_description
1 polymer ?
#
loop_
_entity_poly.entity_id
_entity_poly.type
_entity_poly.pdbx_seq_one_letter_code
_entity_poly.pdbx_strand_id
1 'polypeptide(L)'
;MTALTLNAADARYTARLRERLGNDAPAQISTLGNLDLLALPKTALFCSTRCPGEAILRTYDQAARWRDAGRCIISGFHSPVEKECRALLSINLQKASNLLKKMKKQGVILRKGERRWARYYLL
;
A
#
# COMPACT_ATOMS: atom_id res chain seq x y z
N MET A 1 -13.64 -15.43 -3.12
CA MET A 1 -13.61 -14.08 -3.72
C MET A 1 -13.67 -14.26 -5.23
N THR A 2 -14.63 -13.64 -5.90
CA THR A 2 -14.84 -13.78 -7.35
C THR A 2 -14.08 -12.66 -8.08
N ALA A 3 -13.33 -13.02 -9.12
CA ALA A 3 -12.67 -12.02 -9.96
C ALA A 3 -13.71 -11.29 -10.83
N LEU A 4 -13.55 -9.98 -10.97
CA LEU A 4 -14.38 -9.16 -11.85
C LEU A 4 -13.59 -8.82 -13.11
N THR A 5 -14.23 -8.95 -14.27
CA THR A 5 -13.64 -8.57 -15.56
C THR A 5 -14.07 -7.15 -15.93
N LEU A 6 -13.10 -6.29 -16.19
CA LEU A 6 -13.31 -4.94 -16.71
C LEU A 6 -12.89 -4.89 -18.18
N ASN A 7 -13.61 -4.14 -18.99
CA ASN A 7 -13.30 -3.92 -20.41
C ASN A 7 -13.29 -2.42 -20.73
N ALA A 8 -12.92 -2.04 -21.95
CA ALA A 8 -12.79 -0.64 -22.34
C ALA A 8 -14.08 0.21 -22.26
N ALA A 9 -15.27 -0.41 -22.17
CA ALA A 9 -16.54 0.30 -21.97
C ALA A 9 -16.86 0.55 -20.49
N ASP A 10 -16.18 -0.14 -19.56
CA ASP A 10 -16.34 0.10 -18.13
C ASP A 10 -15.55 1.35 -17.71
N ALA A 11 -16.19 2.29 -17.03
CA ALA A 11 -15.56 3.52 -16.56
C ALA A 11 -14.38 3.27 -15.59
N ARG A 12 -14.32 2.09 -14.96
CA ARG A 12 -13.23 1.66 -14.06
C ARG A 12 -12.03 1.10 -14.83
N TYR A 13 -12.17 0.81 -16.12
CA TYR A 13 -11.03 0.51 -16.97
C TYR A 13 -10.16 1.75 -17.08
N THR A 14 -8.87 1.61 -16.77
CA THR A 14 -8.01 2.78 -16.62
C THR A 14 -7.68 3.38 -17.99
N ALA A 15 -8.21 4.56 -18.29
CA ALA A 15 -7.98 5.28 -19.56
C ALA A 15 -6.47 5.41 -19.89
N ARG A 16 -5.62 5.62 -18.87
CA ARG A 16 -4.16 5.64 -19.02
C ARG A 16 -3.55 4.38 -19.66
N LEU A 17 -4.16 3.19 -19.48
CA LEU A 17 -3.67 1.98 -20.13
C LEU A 17 -3.83 2.10 -21.65
N ARG A 18 -5.01 2.54 -22.11
CA ARG A 18 -5.28 2.75 -23.53
C ARG A 18 -4.43 3.88 -24.10
N GLU A 19 -4.28 4.97 -23.36
CA GLU A 19 -3.43 6.10 -23.77
C GLU A 19 -1.95 5.70 -23.96
N ARG A 20 -1.44 4.79 -23.12
CA ARG A 20 -0.01 4.42 -23.13
C ARG A 20 0.32 3.25 -24.04
N LEU A 21 -0.59 2.28 -24.15
CA LEU A 21 -0.36 1.05 -24.92
C LEU A 21 -1.04 1.07 -26.30
N GLY A 22 -1.96 2.00 -26.55
CA GLY A 22 -2.66 2.08 -27.83
C GLY A 22 -3.35 0.77 -28.19
N ASN A 23 -3.00 0.21 -29.35
CA ASN A 23 -3.54 -1.06 -29.84
C ASN A 23 -3.07 -2.28 -29.03
N ASP A 24 -1.98 -2.15 -28.27
CA ASP A 24 -1.46 -3.21 -27.40
C ASP A 24 -2.16 -3.23 -26.03
N ALA A 25 -3.09 -2.30 -25.78
CA ALA A 25 -3.87 -2.31 -24.55
C ALA A 25 -4.76 -3.56 -24.49
N PRO A 26 -4.76 -4.30 -23.37
CA PRO A 26 -5.56 -5.50 -23.25
C PRO A 26 -7.05 -5.16 -23.33
N ALA A 27 -7.80 -5.86 -24.18
CA ALA A 27 -9.24 -5.64 -24.37
C ALA A 27 -10.03 -5.82 -23.07
N GLN A 28 -9.55 -6.69 -22.18
CA GLN A 28 -10.14 -6.98 -20.88
C GLN A 28 -9.06 -7.19 -19.82
N ILE A 29 -9.37 -6.83 -18.58
CA ILE A 29 -8.52 -7.08 -17.41
C ILE A 29 -9.34 -7.74 -16.30
N SER A 30 -8.74 -8.71 -15.62
CA SER A 30 -9.32 -9.34 -14.43
C SER A 30 -8.85 -8.63 -13.17
N THR A 31 -9.78 -8.42 -12.24
CA THR A 31 -9.55 -7.68 -11.01
C THR A 31 -10.00 -8.47 -9.81
N LEU A 32 -9.30 -8.29 -8.69
CA LEU A 32 -9.62 -8.93 -7.42
C LEU A 32 -9.31 -7.97 -6.27
N GLY A 33 -10.23 -7.86 -5.32
CA GLY A 33 -10.07 -6.98 -4.15
C GLY A 33 -10.76 -5.63 -4.33
N ASN A 34 -10.19 -4.58 -3.72
CA ASN A 34 -10.82 -3.26 -3.67
C ASN A 34 -10.58 -2.45 -4.96
N LEU A 35 -11.63 -2.27 -5.77
CA LEU A 35 -11.60 -1.51 -7.02
C LEU A 35 -11.49 0.01 -6.82
N ASP A 36 -11.83 0.54 -5.64
CA ASP A 36 -11.74 1.99 -5.34
C ASP A 36 -10.30 2.51 -5.47
N LEU A 37 -9.31 1.63 -5.31
CA LEU A 37 -7.89 1.93 -5.50
C LEU A 37 -7.57 2.37 -6.93
N LEU A 38 -8.37 1.96 -7.93
CA LEU A 38 -8.17 2.36 -9.32
C LEU A 38 -8.49 3.84 -9.57
N ALA A 39 -9.27 4.49 -8.71
CA ALA A 39 -9.55 5.92 -8.81
C ALA A 39 -8.41 6.79 -8.23
N LEU A 40 -7.56 6.22 -7.38
CA LEU A 40 -6.51 6.96 -6.69
C LEU A 40 -5.28 7.25 -7.59
N PRO A 41 -4.53 8.33 -7.31
CA PRO A 41 -3.22 8.57 -7.92
C PRO A 41 -2.25 7.43 -7.61
N LYS A 42 -1.70 6.81 -8.66
CA LYS A 42 -0.83 5.64 -8.56
C LYS A 42 0.63 6.05 -8.48
N THR A 43 1.36 5.44 -7.57
CA THR A 43 2.81 5.51 -7.50
C THR A 43 3.39 4.12 -7.73
N ALA A 44 4.27 3.99 -8.71
CA ALA A 44 4.89 2.72 -9.02
C ALA A 44 6.11 2.47 -8.13
N LEU A 45 6.24 1.26 -7.60
CA LEU A 45 7.40 0.76 -6.88
C LEU A 45 8.08 -0.31 -7.72
N PHE A 46 9.35 -0.09 -8.04
CA PHE A 46 10.22 -1.04 -8.71
C PHE A 46 11.52 -1.21 -7.90
N CYS A 47 12.01 -2.43 -7.79
CA CYS A 47 13.30 -2.69 -7.14
C CYS A 47 14.03 -3.88 -7.78
N SER A 48 15.32 -3.70 -8.06
CA SER A 48 16.21 -4.77 -8.48
C SER A 48 16.24 -5.92 -7.47
N THR A 49 16.47 -7.14 -7.94
CA THR A 49 16.62 -8.33 -7.07
C THR A 49 17.81 -8.21 -6.12
N ARG A 50 18.84 -7.47 -6.50
CA ARG A 50 19.98 -7.10 -5.66
C ARG A 50 20.04 -5.59 -5.52
N CYS A 51 20.03 -5.10 -4.28
CA CYS A 51 20.23 -3.69 -3.98
C CYS A 51 21.00 -3.52 -2.66
N PRO A 52 21.72 -2.40 -2.47
CA PRO A 52 22.44 -2.13 -1.23
C PRO A 52 21.50 -2.04 -0.02
N GLY A 53 21.96 -2.49 1.15
CA GLY A 53 21.14 -2.50 2.37
C GLY A 53 20.57 -1.12 2.75
N GLU A 54 21.31 -0.04 2.51
CA GLU A 54 20.83 1.33 2.75
C GLU A 54 19.60 1.70 1.91
N ALA A 55 19.55 1.23 0.66
CA ALA A 55 18.43 1.48 -0.24
C ALA A 55 17.20 0.69 0.22
N ILE A 56 17.39 -0.54 0.73
CA ILE A 56 16.33 -1.37 1.30
C ILE A 56 15.65 -0.64 2.47
N LEU A 57 16.45 -0.18 3.45
CA LEU A 57 15.91 0.50 4.64
C LEU A 57 15.13 1.77 4.28
N ARG A 58 15.68 2.61 3.39
CA ARG A 58 14.99 3.81 2.91
C ARG A 58 13.68 3.48 2.19
N THR A 59 13.68 2.40 1.41
CA THR A 59 12.48 1.93 0.69
C THR A 59 11.40 1.48 1.66
N TYR A 60 11.75 0.73 2.71
CA TYR A 60 10.79 0.30 3.73
C TYR A 60 10.20 1.48 4.52
N ASP A 61 11.05 2.45 4.89
CA ASP A 61 10.59 3.70 5.51
C ASP A 61 9.61 4.47 4.62
N GLN A 62 9.88 4.48 3.31
CA GLN A 62 9.04 5.14 2.33
C GLN A 62 7.72 4.40 2.12
N ALA A 63 7.73 3.06 2.06
CA ALA A 63 6.52 2.24 1.98
C ALA A 63 5.60 2.46 3.19
N ALA A 64 6.17 2.55 4.39
CA ALA A 64 5.42 2.89 5.61
C ALA A 64 4.79 4.29 5.52
N ARG A 65 5.52 5.29 5.02
CA ARG A 65 4.98 6.65 4.81
C ARG A 65 3.85 6.67 3.78
N TRP A 66 4.00 5.92 2.68
CA TRP A 66 2.95 5.82 1.66
C TRP A 66 1.67 5.18 2.20
N ARG A 67 1.81 4.12 3.00
CA ARG A 67 0.67 3.52 3.71
C ARG A 67 0.00 4.55 4.61
N ASP A 68 0.77 5.21 5.47
CA ASP A 68 0.22 6.16 6.45
C ASP A 68 -0.46 7.36 5.76
N ALA A 69 -0.02 7.71 4.55
CA ALA A 69 -0.62 8.73 3.70
C ALA A 69 -1.79 8.22 2.83
N GLY A 70 -2.17 6.94 2.93
CA GLY A 70 -3.25 6.35 2.12
C GLY A 70 -2.96 6.31 0.62
N ARG A 71 -1.69 6.22 0.22
CA ARG A 71 -1.30 6.29 -1.20
C ARG A 71 -1.47 4.95 -1.91
N CYS A 72 -1.99 4.97 -3.13
CA CYS A 72 -2.10 3.79 -3.97
C CYS A 72 -0.75 3.44 -4.59
N ILE A 73 -0.19 2.30 -4.18
CA ILE A 73 1.08 1.79 -4.70
C ILE A 73 0.82 0.63 -5.68
N ILE A 74 1.46 0.69 -6.85
CA ILE A 74 1.43 -0.37 -7.85
C ILE A 74 2.83 -0.97 -8.00
N SER A 75 2.92 -2.29 -8.15
CA SER A 75 4.17 -3.01 -8.36
C SER A 75 3.87 -4.42 -8.89
N GLY A 76 4.84 -5.05 -9.55
CA GLY A 76 4.79 -6.48 -9.83
C GLY A 76 4.98 -7.35 -8.58
N PHE A 77 5.60 -6.80 -7.53
CA PHE A 77 5.93 -7.55 -6.31
C PHE A 77 6.77 -8.81 -6.57
N HIS A 78 7.74 -8.71 -7.49
CA HIS A 78 8.58 -9.80 -7.92
C HIS A 78 9.84 -9.94 -7.04
N SER A 79 10.51 -8.82 -6.75
CA SER A 79 11.74 -8.84 -5.96
C SER A 79 11.48 -9.02 -4.46
N PRO A 80 12.46 -9.51 -3.68
CA PRO A 80 12.30 -9.66 -2.23
C PRO A 80 11.87 -8.36 -1.55
N VAL A 81 12.49 -7.23 -1.93
CA VAL A 81 12.19 -5.91 -1.37
C VAL A 81 10.76 -5.48 -1.69
N GLU A 82 10.28 -5.71 -2.91
CA GLU A 82 8.89 -5.36 -3.27
C GLU A 82 7.89 -6.20 -2.47
N LYS A 83 8.14 -7.51 -2.29
CA LYS A 83 7.28 -8.39 -1.48
C LYS A 83 7.20 -7.93 -0.03
N GLU A 84 8.32 -7.55 0.57
CA GLU A 84 8.35 -6.97 1.92
C GLU A 84 7.60 -5.64 1.98
N CYS A 85 7.74 -4.78 0.97
CA CYS A 85 6.97 -3.54 0.88
C CYS A 85 5.46 -3.81 0.79
N ARG A 86 5.02 -4.84 0.06
CA ARG A 86 3.61 -5.26 0.01
C ARG A 86 3.09 -5.60 1.41
N ALA A 87 3.87 -6.34 2.19
CA ALA A 87 3.52 -6.67 3.56
C ALA A 87 3.35 -5.39 4.40
N LEU A 88 4.31 -4.47 4.35
CA LEU A 88 4.25 -3.19 5.05
C LEU A 88 3.05 -2.32 4.68
N LEU A 89 2.71 -2.27 3.39
CA LEU A 89 1.57 -1.51 2.85
C LEU A 89 0.22 -2.12 3.26
N SER A 90 0.17 -3.42 3.52
CA SER A 90 -1.08 -4.14 3.86
C SER A 90 -1.42 -4.06 5.36
N ILE A 91 -0.46 -3.69 6.22
CA ILE A 91 -0.70 -3.57 7.66
C ILE A 91 -1.64 -2.39 7.91
N ASN A 92 -2.78 -2.62 8.55
CA ASN A 92 -3.68 -1.55 8.96
C ASN A 92 -3.23 -0.91 10.30
N LEU A 93 -2.15 -0.12 10.26
CA LEU A 93 -1.69 0.64 11.43
C LEU A 93 -2.64 1.77 11.80
N GLN A 94 -3.50 2.24 10.90
CA GLN A 94 -4.45 3.31 11.20
C GLN A 94 -5.49 2.87 12.24
N LYS A 95 -6.06 1.67 12.09
CA LYS A 95 -6.99 1.09 13.08
C LYS A 95 -6.30 0.87 14.42
N ALA A 96 -5.10 0.27 14.42
CA ALA A 96 -4.33 0.05 15.64
C ALA A 96 -3.96 1.37 16.33
N SER A 97 -3.47 2.36 15.58
CA SER A 97 -3.11 3.68 16.08
C SER A 97 -4.31 4.44 16.65
N ASN A 98 -5.46 4.40 15.97
CA ASN A 98 -6.69 5.02 16.47
C ASN A 98 -7.18 4.32 17.75
N LEU A 99 -7.12 3.00 17.83
CA LEU A 99 -7.45 2.23 19.03
C LEU A 99 -6.51 2.60 20.19
N LEU A 100 -5.19 2.64 19.95
CA LEU A 100 -4.19 3.00 20.95
C LEU A 100 -4.38 4.44 21.44
N LYS A 101 -4.70 5.39 20.54
CA LYS A 101 -5.04 6.77 20.92
C LYS A 101 -6.30 6.82 21.78
N LYS A 102 -7.33 6.05 21.44
CA LYS A 102 -8.58 5.94 22.22
C LYS A 102 -8.32 5.37 23.61
N MET A 103 -7.59 4.26 23.71
CA MET A 103 -7.24 3.62 24.97
C MET A 103 -6.36 4.51 25.86
N LYS A 104 -5.42 5.27 25.27
CA LYS A 104 -4.62 6.27 26.00
C LYS A 104 -5.50 7.39 26.56
N LYS A 105 -6.47 7.89 25.77
CA LYS A 105 -7.42 8.93 26.23
C LYS A 105 -8.30 8.43 27.38
N GLN A 106 -8.64 7.15 27.38
CA GLN A 106 -9.41 6.49 28.45
C GLN A 106 -8.55 6.15 29.69
N GLY A 107 -7.24 6.44 29.68
CA GLY A 107 -6.36 6.12 30.81
C GLY A 107 -6.12 4.62 30.99
N VAL A 108 -6.33 3.80 29.96
CA VAL A 108 -6.15 2.33 30.03
C VAL A 108 -4.71 1.93 29.71
N ILE A 109 -3.98 2.77 28.96
CA ILE A 109 -2.62 2.48 28.55
C ILE A 109 -1.69 3.70 28.68
N LEU A 110 -0.43 3.45 29.05
CA LEU A 110 0.67 4.41 29.01
C LEU A 110 1.49 4.24 27.74
N ARG A 111 1.79 5.36 27.07
CA ARG A 111 2.70 5.41 25.92
C ARG A 111 4.09 5.87 26.38
N LYS A 112 5.12 5.06 26.17
CA LYS A 112 6.52 5.39 26.49
C LYS A 112 7.39 5.33 25.22
N GLY A 113 8.21 6.36 24.97
CA GLY A 113 9.10 6.46 23.80
C GLY A 113 8.58 7.35 22.67
N GLU A 114 9.39 7.53 21.62
CA GLU A 114 9.14 8.49 20.55
C GLU A 114 8.74 7.87 19.21
N ARG A 115 7.87 8.61 18.50
CA ARG A 115 7.38 8.29 17.14
C ARG A 115 6.99 6.81 16.98
N ARG A 116 7.72 6.07 16.12
CA ARG A 116 7.46 4.68 15.73
C ARG A 116 7.96 3.64 16.75
N TRP A 117 8.82 4.06 17.68
CA TRP A 117 9.37 3.20 18.75
C TRP A 117 8.58 3.32 20.06
N ALA A 118 7.45 4.03 20.04
CA ALA A 118 6.59 4.16 21.20
C ALA A 118 5.99 2.79 21.58
N ARG A 119 6.29 2.35 22.79
CA ARG A 119 5.69 1.16 23.40
C ARG A 119 4.47 1.57 24.22
N TYR A 120 3.44 0.75 24.18
CA TYR A 120 2.23 0.94 24.99
C TYR A 120 2.18 -0.13 26.07
N TYR A 121 1.92 0.29 27.30
CA TYR A 121 1.79 -0.56 28.47
C TYR A 121 0.36 -0.44 29.00
N LEU A 122 -0.26 -1.55 29.39
CA LEU A 122 -1.51 -1.49 30.15
C LEU A 122 -1.22 -0.89 31.53
N LEU A 123 -2.12 -0.02 31.98
CA LEU A 123 -2.13 0.54 33.33
C LEU A 123 -2.78 -0.44 34.30
#